data_AF-A0A8J6MXY9-F1
#
_entry.id   AF-A0A8J6MXY9-F1
#
_cell.length_a   1.000
_cell.length_b   1.000
_cell.length_c   1.000
_cell.angle_alpha   90.00
_cell.angle_beta   90.00
_cell.angle_gamma   90.00
#
_symmetry.space_group_name_H-M   'P 1'
#
loop_
_entity.id
_entity.type
_entity.pdbx_description
1 polymer ?
#
loop_
_entity_poly.entity_id
_entity_poly.type
_entity_poly.pdbx_seq_one_letter_code
_entity_poly.pdbx_strand_id
1 'polypeptide(L)'
;TCKELDGILTILGIMMSNQRTKCIGTLSAAQVDRFGNLNTTVIPEKKMLITGSGGANDVISTASEVVIIMPQSKERFVDKLPFITSPGAATKALISTLGVFEKLEGDLDFTLTSYFEDQLPEGRDMAIREIKEQCGWNLRVIDNPAKFPVPDARDLATLRMFDPDRYFLRD
;
A
#
# COMPACT_ATOMS: atom_id res chain seq x y z
N THR A 1 4.73 15.62 -25.20
CA THR A 1 5.57 16.74 -24.74
C THR A 1 5.28 17.01 -23.28
N CYS A 2 6.31 17.19 -22.46
CA CYS A 2 6.16 17.60 -21.06
C CYS A 2 5.52 18.99 -21.02
N LYS A 3 4.46 19.17 -20.23
CA LYS A 3 3.71 20.44 -20.16
C LYS A 3 4.25 21.40 -19.09
N GLU A 4 4.94 20.88 -18.09
CA GLU A 4 5.43 21.64 -16.93
C GLU A 4 6.60 20.91 -16.26
N LEU A 5 7.59 21.66 -15.79
CA LEU A 5 8.70 21.15 -14.99
C LEU A 5 8.57 21.71 -13.57
N ASP A 6 8.33 20.83 -12.61
CA ASP A 6 8.12 21.20 -11.22
C ASP A 6 9.19 20.62 -10.29
N GLY A 7 9.33 21.27 -9.14
CA GLY A 7 10.24 20.86 -8.06
C GLY A 7 9.51 20.42 -6.80
N ILE A 8 10.29 19.95 -5.82
CA ILE A 8 9.75 19.44 -4.54
C ILE A 8 8.90 20.47 -3.79
N LEU A 9 9.29 21.76 -3.84
CA LEU A 9 8.54 22.84 -3.21
C LEU A 9 7.18 23.05 -3.88
N THR A 10 7.11 22.96 -5.20
CA THR A 10 5.83 23.07 -5.92
C THR A 10 4.96 21.86 -5.62
N ILE A 11 5.49 20.65 -5.75
CA ILE A 11 4.70 19.42 -5.59
C ILE A 11 4.22 19.26 -4.14
N LEU A 12 5.13 19.23 -3.16
CA LEU A 12 4.76 18.96 -1.77
C LEU A 12 4.20 20.20 -1.07
N GLY A 13 4.82 21.36 -1.29
CA GLY A 13 4.46 22.59 -0.61
C GLY A 13 3.22 23.29 -1.17
N ILE A 14 2.94 23.15 -2.47
CA ILE A 14 1.82 23.87 -3.12
C ILE A 14 0.74 22.89 -3.59
N MET A 15 1.08 21.91 -4.43
CA MET A 15 0.05 21.05 -5.04
C MET A 15 -0.59 20.09 -4.03
N MET A 16 0.22 19.33 -3.28
CA MET A 16 -0.27 18.37 -2.28
C MET A 16 -0.91 19.05 -1.08
N SER A 17 -0.28 20.12 -0.56
CA SER A 17 -0.77 20.83 0.62
C SER A 17 -2.01 21.71 0.36
N ASN A 18 -2.38 21.95 -0.90
CA ASN A 18 -3.55 22.75 -1.23
C ASN A 18 -4.84 21.94 -1.06
N GLN A 19 -5.64 22.30 -0.05
CA GLN A 19 -6.92 21.66 0.27
C GLN A 19 -7.95 21.66 -0.86
N ARG A 20 -7.79 22.51 -1.89
CA ARG A 20 -8.67 22.51 -3.07
C ARG A 20 -8.25 21.47 -4.12
N THR A 21 -6.99 21.04 -4.09
CA THR A 21 -6.49 20.00 -4.98
C THR A 21 -6.88 18.64 -4.40
N LYS A 22 -7.55 17.81 -5.20
CA LYS A 22 -7.83 16.42 -4.82
C LYS A 22 -6.79 15.52 -5.46
N CYS A 23 -6.01 14.85 -4.63
CA CYS A 23 -4.98 13.92 -5.06
C CYS A 23 -5.10 12.59 -4.33
N ILE A 24 -4.77 11.51 -5.06
CA ILE A 24 -4.56 10.19 -4.50
C ILE A 24 -3.06 10.04 -4.27
N GLY A 25 -2.65 9.79 -3.04
CA GLY A 25 -1.27 9.47 -2.70
C GLY A 25 -1.03 7.97 -2.79
N THR A 26 -0.06 7.54 -3.61
CA THR A 26 0.38 6.13 -3.64
C THR A 26 1.72 6.01 -2.92
N LEU A 27 1.75 5.26 -1.81
CA LEU A 27 2.92 5.16 -0.94
C LEU A 27 3.33 3.71 -0.69
N SER A 28 4.56 3.52 -0.24
CA SER A 28 5.08 2.25 0.27
C SER A 28 5.87 2.49 1.54
N ALA A 29 6.22 1.43 2.27
CA ALA A 29 6.96 1.55 3.52
C ALA A 29 7.80 0.31 3.82
N ALA A 30 8.63 0.41 4.86
CA ALA A 30 9.27 -0.76 5.43
C ALA A 30 8.28 -1.55 6.27
N GLN A 31 7.45 -0.88 7.07
CA GLN A 31 6.38 -1.50 7.83
C GLN A 31 5.09 -0.67 7.78
N VAL A 32 3.95 -1.35 7.93
CA VAL A 32 2.60 -0.79 8.02
C VAL A 32 1.87 -1.44 9.19
N ASP A 33 1.02 -0.68 9.88
CA ASP A 33 0.10 -1.22 10.88
C ASP A 33 -1.36 -1.28 10.40
N ARG A 34 -2.21 -1.87 11.25
CA ARG A 34 -3.64 -2.04 10.98
C ARG A 34 -4.40 -0.74 10.68
N PHE A 35 -3.87 0.41 11.13
CA PHE A 35 -4.48 1.73 10.92
C PHE A 35 -3.94 2.42 9.67
N GLY A 36 -2.99 1.81 8.96
CA GLY A 36 -2.33 2.38 7.78
C GLY A 36 -1.24 3.37 8.10
N ASN A 37 -0.75 3.43 9.35
CA ASN A 37 0.47 4.19 9.66
C ASN A 37 1.66 3.50 9.01
N LEU A 38 2.71 4.27 8.71
CA LEU A 38 3.91 3.79 8.04
C LEU A 38 5.16 3.99 8.89
N ASN A 39 6.07 3.03 8.83
CA ASN A 39 7.44 3.18 9.32
C ASN A 39 8.44 3.04 8.16
N THR A 40 9.26 4.07 7.99
CA THR A 40 10.44 4.09 7.11
C THR A 40 11.63 4.74 7.81
N THR A 41 11.66 4.76 9.15
CA THR A 41 12.71 5.44 9.92
C THR A 41 13.62 4.47 10.64
N VAL A 42 13.08 3.55 11.45
CA VAL A 42 13.91 2.69 12.31
C VAL A 42 13.24 1.35 12.60
N ILE A 43 14.03 0.28 12.58
CA ILE A 43 13.64 -1.06 13.03
C ILE A 43 14.61 -1.47 14.16
N PRO A 44 14.27 -1.21 15.43
CA PRO A 44 15.16 -1.41 16.56
C PRO A 44 15.64 -2.85 16.73
N GLU A 45 14.78 -3.85 16.49
CA GLU A 45 15.14 -5.27 16.64
C GLU A 45 16.27 -5.68 15.67
N LYS A 46 16.33 -5.02 14.51
CA LYS A 46 17.38 -5.20 13.49
C LYS A 46 18.54 -4.20 13.64
N LYS A 47 18.50 -3.32 14.66
CA LYS A 47 19.44 -2.19 14.83
C LYS A 47 19.64 -1.38 13.54
N MET A 48 18.55 -1.20 12.79
CA MET A 48 18.59 -0.66 11.44
C MET A 48 17.90 0.69 11.38
N LEU A 49 18.59 1.69 10.85
CA LEU A 49 18.00 2.95 10.40
C LEU A 49 17.67 2.85 8.91
N ILE A 50 16.55 3.44 8.53
CA ILE A 50 16.04 3.48 7.16
C ILE A 50 16.09 4.93 6.68
N THR A 51 15.91 5.15 5.39
CA THR A 51 16.02 6.45 4.69
C THR A 51 15.16 7.58 5.25
N GLY A 52 14.17 7.30 6.10
CA GLY A 52 13.22 8.27 6.62
C GLY A 52 11.98 8.43 5.73
N SER A 53 11.20 9.46 5.99
CA SER A 53 9.93 9.72 5.27
C SER A 53 10.14 10.07 3.80
N GLY A 54 11.26 10.71 3.45
CA GLY A 54 11.32 11.52 2.23
C GLY A 54 10.17 12.52 2.27
N GLY A 55 9.30 12.52 1.26
CA GLY A 55 8.04 13.28 1.23
C GLY A 55 6.77 12.48 1.57
N ALA A 56 6.91 11.22 2.01
CA ALA A 56 5.75 10.35 2.26
C ALA A 56 4.86 10.88 3.41
N ASN A 57 5.45 11.56 4.39
CA ASN A 57 4.70 12.17 5.49
C ASN A 57 3.83 13.34 4.97
N ASP A 58 4.39 14.19 4.12
CA ASP A 58 3.66 15.31 3.49
C ASP A 58 2.49 14.78 2.66
N VAL A 59 2.73 13.74 1.85
CA VAL A 59 1.69 13.12 1.00
C VAL A 59 0.60 12.50 1.85
N ILE A 60 0.92 11.65 2.84
CA ILE A 60 -0.11 10.95 3.63
C ILE A 60 -0.94 11.90 4.50
N SER A 61 -0.36 13.02 4.90
CA SER A 61 -1.02 13.98 5.78
C SER A 61 -1.92 14.97 5.03
N THR A 62 -1.75 15.10 3.71
CA THR A 62 -2.44 16.14 2.91
C THR A 62 -3.24 15.60 1.74
N ALA A 63 -2.91 14.42 1.20
CA ALA A 63 -3.67 13.80 0.13
C ALA A 63 -5.12 13.54 0.57
N SER A 64 -6.05 13.63 -0.37
CA SER A 64 -7.47 13.36 -0.09
C SER A 64 -7.70 11.89 0.28
N GLU A 65 -6.97 11.00 -0.38
CA GLU A 65 -6.98 9.56 -0.12
C GLU A 65 -5.59 8.99 -0.36
N VAL A 66 -5.21 7.97 0.42
CA VAL A 66 -3.96 7.25 0.23
C VAL A 66 -4.20 5.76 0.01
N VAL A 67 -3.46 5.23 -0.96
CA VAL A 67 -3.32 3.81 -1.23
C VAL A 67 -1.89 3.41 -0.92
N ILE A 68 -1.72 2.44 -0.03
CA ILE A 68 -0.41 1.84 0.26
C ILE A 68 -0.23 0.64 -0.67
N ILE A 69 0.95 0.51 -1.29
CA ILE A 69 1.30 -0.64 -2.13
C ILE A 69 2.63 -1.21 -1.63
N MET A 70 2.65 -2.45 -1.14
CA MET A 70 3.87 -3.05 -0.61
C MET A 70 3.83 -4.58 -0.51
N PRO A 71 4.97 -5.29 -0.58
CA PRO A 71 4.99 -6.73 -0.35
C PRO A 71 4.45 -7.10 1.03
N GLN A 72 3.66 -8.17 1.08
CA GLN A 72 3.19 -8.70 2.37
C GLN A 72 4.28 -9.57 3.00
N SER A 73 4.51 -9.38 4.29
CA SER A 73 5.21 -10.33 5.14
C SER A 73 4.95 -9.98 6.60
N LYS A 74 5.17 -10.95 7.49
CA LYS A 74 5.00 -10.75 8.94
C LYS A 74 5.88 -9.65 9.53
N GLU A 75 7.03 -9.38 8.92
CA GLU A 75 7.93 -8.31 9.36
C GLU A 75 7.49 -6.92 8.88
N ARG A 76 6.71 -6.88 7.80
CA ARG A 76 6.21 -5.65 7.16
C ARG A 76 4.84 -5.27 7.68
N PHE A 77 3.96 -6.24 7.91
CA PHE A 77 2.61 -6.02 8.42
C PHE A 77 2.64 -6.28 9.93
N VAL A 78 2.78 -5.23 10.73
CA VAL A 78 3.02 -5.35 12.18
C VAL A 78 1.84 -4.80 12.98
N ASP A 79 1.53 -5.41 14.13
CA ASP A 79 0.43 -4.94 14.98
C ASP A 79 0.65 -3.53 15.53
N LYS A 80 1.89 -3.23 15.90
CA LYS A 80 2.31 -1.92 16.40
C LYS A 80 3.66 -1.54 15.82
N LEU A 81 3.72 -0.37 15.19
CA LEU A 81 4.98 0.15 14.67
C LEU A 81 5.91 0.57 15.82
N PRO A 82 7.23 0.30 15.69
CA PRO A 82 8.21 0.81 16.65
C PRO A 82 8.38 2.34 16.52
N PHE A 83 8.08 2.89 15.35
CA PHE A 83 8.12 4.32 15.06
C PHE A 83 7.09 4.66 13.97
N ILE A 84 6.31 5.71 14.16
CA ILE A 84 5.39 6.21 13.13
C ILE A 84 6.11 7.32 12.36
N THR A 85 6.58 7.00 11.17
CA THR A 85 7.18 7.96 10.25
C THR A 85 6.12 8.80 9.55
N SER A 86 5.02 8.16 9.15
CA SER A 86 3.93 8.80 8.41
C SER A 86 2.57 8.33 8.95
N PRO A 87 1.67 9.23 9.40
CA PRO A 87 0.40 8.87 10.01
C PRO A 87 -0.66 8.44 8.99
N GLY A 88 -1.38 7.35 9.26
CA GLY A 88 -2.24 6.64 8.31
C GLY A 88 -3.69 7.11 8.18
N ALA A 89 -4.04 8.28 8.68
CA ALA A 89 -5.43 8.72 8.80
C ALA A 89 -6.15 8.82 7.43
N ALA A 90 -5.44 9.31 6.40
CA ALA A 90 -5.97 9.43 5.04
C ALA A 90 -5.93 8.11 4.25
N THR A 91 -5.31 7.06 4.79
CA THR A 91 -5.19 5.77 4.10
C THR A 91 -6.53 5.07 4.02
N LYS A 92 -6.93 4.72 2.79
CA LYS A 92 -8.18 4.02 2.47
C LYS A 92 -7.95 2.56 2.10
N ALA A 93 -6.86 2.29 1.39
CA ALA A 93 -6.53 0.95 0.94
C ALA A 93 -5.05 0.61 1.15
N LEU A 94 -4.80 -0.67 1.36
CA LEU A 94 -3.48 -1.30 1.37
C LEU A 94 -3.56 -2.46 0.37
N ILE A 95 -2.73 -2.40 -0.66
CA ILE A 95 -2.62 -3.41 -1.70
C ILE A 95 -1.30 -4.13 -1.49
N SER A 96 -1.38 -5.41 -1.19
CA SER A 96 -0.20 -6.24 -0.95
C SER A 96 0.14 -7.10 -2.16
N THR A 97 1.13 -7.96 -2.05
CA THR A 97 1.38 -9.03 -3.03
C THR A 97 0.36 -10.16 -2.97
N LEU A 98 -0.47 -10.25 -1.91
CA LEU A 98 -1.40 -11.35 -1.67
C LEU A 98 -2.88 -10.93 -1.74
N GLY A 99 -3.19 -9.64 -1.52
CA GLY A 99 -4.57 -9.18 -1.61
C GLY A 99 -4.77 -7.69 -1.42
N VAL A 100 -6.05 -7.30 -1.41
CA VAL A 100 -6.50 -5.93 -1.22
C VAL A 100 -7.20 -5.81 0.12
N PHE A 101 -6.78 -4.79 0.87
CA PHE A 101 -7.22 -4.51 2.22
C PHE A 101 -7.80 -3.10 2.24
N GLU A 102 -9.03 -2.95 2.70
CA GLU A 102 -9.75 -1.68 2.67
C GLU A 102 -10.25 -1.31 4.06
N LYS A 103 -10.30 -0.01 4.34
CA LYS A 103 -11.07 0.50 5.50
C LYS A 103 -12.52 0.65 5.06
N LEU A 104 -13.38 -0.21 5.59
CA LEU A 104 -14.83 -0.14 5.34
C LEU A 104 -15.42 1.11 6.01
N GLU A 105 -16.67 1.46 5.64
CA GLU A 105 -17.30 2.66 6.17
C GLU A 105 -17.38 2.63 7.71
N GLY A 106 -16.82 3.67 8.35
CA GLY A 106 -16.75 3.79 9.82
C GLY A 106 -15.60 3.01 10.48
N ASP A 107 -14.87 2.17 9.74
CA ASP A 107 -13.76 1.40 10.27
C ASP A 107 -12.44 2.17 10.27
N LEU A 108 -11.64 1.97 11.32
CA LEU A 108 -10.26 2.48 11.40
C LEU A 108 -9.23 1.44 10.96
N ASP A 109 -9.53 0.15 11.13
CA ASP A 109 -8.62 -0.94 10.81
C ASP A 109 -8.94 -1.54 9.43
N PHE A 110 -7.93 -2.04 8.74
CA PHE A 110 -8.11 -2.74 7.47
C PHE A 110 -8.90 -4.05 7.58
N THR A 111 -9.67 -4.33 6.54
CA THR A 111 -10.37 -5.59 6.28
C THR A 111 -9.95 -6.13 4.91
N LEU A 112 -9.62 -7.42 4.83
CA LEU A 112 -9.34 -8.10 3.55
C LEU A 112 -10.64 -8.22 2.74
N THR A 113 -10.67 -7.61 1.56
CA THR A 113 -11.85 -7.59 0.66
C THR A 113 -11.64 -8.43 -0.58
N SER A 114 -10.40 -8.59 -1.05
CA SER A 114 -10.06 -9.48 -2.16
C SER A 114 -8.64 -10.04 -2.06
N TYR A 115 -8.38 -11.13 -2.79
CA TYR A 115 -7.09 -11.81 -2.79
C TYR A 115 -6.64 -12.22 -4.20
N PHE A 116 -5.33 -12.31 -4.41
CA PHE A 116 -4.71 -12.72 -5.66
C PHE A 116 -4.48 -14.24 -5.64
N GLU A 117 -5.37 -14.99 -6.29
CA GLU A 117 -5.37 -16.47 -6.23
C GLU A 117 -4.10 -17.10 -6.81
N ASP A 118 -3.49 -16.48 -7.81
CA ASP A 118 -2.27 -16.95 -8.48
C ASP A 118 -1.02 -16.94 -7.59
N GLN A 119 -1.05 -16.17 -6.50
CA GLN A 119 0.05 -16.03 -5.55
C GLN A 119 -0.15 -16.87 -4.27
N LEU A 120 -1.24 -17.64 -4.19
CA LEU A 120 -1.69 -18.29 -2.96
C LEU A 120 -1.98 -19.78 -3.16
N PRO A 121 -1.98 -20.59 -2.09
CA PRO A 121 -2.41 -21.98 -2.16
C PRO A 121 -3.84 -22.11 -2.68
N GLU A 122 -4.09 -23.18 -3.44
CA GLU A 122 -5.44 -23.47 -3.93
C GLU A 122 -6.45 -23.62 -2.78
N GLY A 123 -7.62 -23.03 -2.97
CA GLY A 123 -8.71 -23.08 -1.99
C GLY A 123 -8.78 -21.82 -1.13
N ARG A 124 -9.97 -21.22 -1.07
CA ARG A 124 -10.23 -19.95 -0.37
C ARG A 124 -9.78 -19.95 1.09
N ASP A 125 -10.05 -21.02 1.84
CA ASP A 125 -9.70 -21.08 3.25
C ASP A 125 -8.19 -21.15 3.48
N MET A 126 -7.47 -21.87 2.61
CA MET A 126 -6.01 -21.95 2.64
C MET A 126 -5.38 -20.62 2.23
N ALA A 127 -5.89 -19.96 1.19
CA ALA A 127 -5.47 -18.63 0.77
C ALA A 127 -5.64 -17.60 1.89
N ILE A 128 -6.82 -17.54 2.53
CA ILE A 128 -7.08 -16.62 3.65
C ILE A 128 -6.18 -16.94 4.84
N ARG A 129 -5.94 -18.23 5.13
CA ARG A 129 -5.05 -18.65 6.20
C ARG A 129 -3.62 -18.15 5.97
N GLU A 130 -3.07 -18.35 4.77
CA GLU A 130 -1.74 -17.88 4.40
C GLU A 130 -1.61 -16.36 4.56
N ILE A 131 -2.59 -15.59 4.06
CA ILE A 131 -2.62 -14.13 4.22
C ILE A 131 -2.59 -13.74 5.70
N LYS A 132 -3.37 -14.42 6.54
CA LYS A 132 -3.41 -14.17 7.99
C LYS A 132 -2.09 -14.52 8.68
N GLU A 133 -1.45 -15.61 8.30
CA GLU A 133 -0.15 -16.03 8.87
C GLU A 133 0.96 -15.01 8.57
N GLN A 134 0.85 -14.28 7.46
CA GLN A 134 1.75 -13.19 7.08
C GLN A 134 1.32 -11.81 7.60
N CYS A 135 0.29 -11.73 8.45
CA CYS A 135 -0.21 -10.47 9.02
C CYS A 135 0.04 -10.45 10.53
N GLY A 136 0.69 -9.39 11.03
CA GLY A 136 1.07 -9.28 12.44
C GLY A 136 -0.09 -8.94 13.39
N TRP A 137 -1.22 -8.44 12.87
CA TRP A 137 -2.42 -8.13 13.66
C TRP A 137 -3.54 -9.13 13.40
N ASN A 138 -4.59 -9.09 14.22
CA ASN A 138 -5.79 -9.89 14.00
C ASN A 138 -6.58 -9.37 12.79
N LEU A 139 -6.25 -9.88 11.60
CA LEU A 139 -6.82 -9.44 10.33
C LEU A 139 -8.31 -9.80 10.21
N ARG A 140 -9.13 -8.76 10.01
CA ARG A 140 -10.53 -8.90 9.60
C ARG A 140 -10.62 -9.29 8.14
N VAL A 141 -11.59 -10.14 7.81
CA VAL A 141 -11.87 -10.61 6.45
C VAL A 141 -13.37 -10.50 6.25
N ILE A 142 -13.80 -9.97 5.11
CA ILE A 142 -15.23 -9.91 4.78
C ILE A 142 -15.80 -11.33 4.57
N ASP A 143 -17.11 -11.49 4.74
CA ASP A 143 -17.78 -12.80 4.68
C ASP A 143 -17.56 -13.56 3.36
N ASN A 144 -17.35 -12.84 2.26
CA ASN A 144 -17.07 -13.41 0.95
C ASN A 144 -16.05 -12.56 0.19
N PRO A 145 -14.74 -12.67 0.49
CA PRO A 145 -13.72 -11.90 -0.19
C PRO A 145 -13.64 -12.35 -1.65
N ALA A 146 -13.59 -11.40 -2.55
CA ALA A 146 -13.54 -11.68 -3.98
C ALA A 146 -12.17 -12.23 -4.38
N LYS A 147 -12.15 -13.11 -5.39
CA LYS A 147 -10.93 -13.33 -6.17
C LYS A 147 -10.69 -12.08 -7.01
N PHE A 148 -9.51 -11.48 -6.89
CA PHE A 148 -9.20 -10.33 -7.73
C PHE A 148 -9.07 -10.78 -9.19
N PRO A 149 -9.66 -10.06 -10.16
CA PRO A 149 -9.64 -10.46 -11.56
C PRO A 149 -8.21 -10.47 -12.10
N VAL A 150 -7.89 -11.49 -12.89
CA VAL A 150 -6.62 -11.55 -13.62
C VAL A 150 -6.64 -10.46 -14.70
N PRO A 151 -5.55 -9.70 -14.92
CA PRO A 151 -5.49 -8.66 -15.94
C PRO A 151 -5.84 -9.21 -17.33
N ASP A 152 -6.63 -8.45 -18.09
CA ASP A 152 -7.02 -8.87 -19.43
C ASP A 152 -5.92 -8.57 -20.48
N ALA A 153 -6.14 -8.98 -21.72
CA ALA A 153 -5.17 -8.77 -22.80
C ALA A 153 -4.88 -7.27 -23.06
N ARG A 154 -5.84 -6.39 -22.80
CA ARG A 154 -5.68 -4.94 -22.97
C ARG A 154 -4.85 -4.35 -21.83
N ASP A 155 -5.09 -4.78 -20.60
CA ASP A 155 -4.28 -4.39 -19.43
C ASP A 155 -2.83 -4.79 -19.65
N LEU A 156 -2.60 -6.05 -20.04
CA LEU A 156 -1.25 -6.56 -20.31
C LEU A 156 -0.56 -5.81 -21.45
N ALA A 157 -1.27 -5.53 -22.55
CA ALA A 157 -0.73 -4.74 -23.64
C ALA A 157 -0.36 -3.32 -23.20
N THR A 158 -1.21 -2.69 -22.39
CA THR A 158 -0.98 -1.34 -21.85
C THR A 158 0.24 -1.33 -20.94
N LEU A 159 0.34 -2.27 -20.00
CA LEU A 159 1.47 -2.37 -19.07
C LEU A 159 2.79 -2.60 -19.83
N ARG A 160 2.81 -3.52 -20.80
CA ARG A 160 4.00 -3.80 -21.64
C ARG A 160 4.39 -2.62 -22.53
N MET A 161 3.43 -1.78 -22.92
CA MET A 161 3.73 -0.54 -23.65
C MET A 161 4.48 0.48 -22.77
N PHE A 162 4.18 0.54 -21.47
CA PHE A 162 4.85 1.43 -20.52
C PHE A 162 6.16 0.85 -19.95
N ASP A 163 6.37 -0.46 -20.05
CA ASP A 163 7.61 -1.14 -19.64
C ASP A 163 8.18 -2.00 -20.78
N PRO A 164 8.60 -1.39 -21.91
CA PRO A 164 9.04 -2.13 -23.10
C PRO A 164 10.30 -2.96 -22.86
N ASP A 165 11.15 -2.52 -21.93
CA ASP A 165 12.40 -3.19 -21.56
C ASP A 165 12.22 -4.21 -20.41
N ARG A 166 10.98 -4.38 -19.90
CA ARG A 166 10.62 -5.35 -18.85
C ARG A 166 11.40 -5.17 -17.54
N TYR A 167 11.60 -3.93 -17.10
CA TYR A 167 12.23 -3.67 -15.80
C TYR A 167 11.38 -4.16 -14.63
N PHE A 168 10.05 -4.05 -14.77
CA PHE A 168 9.05 -4.39 -13.77
C PHE A 168 8.27 -5.67 -14.13
N LEU A 169 7.88 -5.83 -15.40
CA LEU A 169 7.16 -7.01 -15.91
C LEU A 169 8.15 -8.10 -16.36
N ARG A 170 8.89 -8.65 -15.38
CA ARG A 170 9.84 -9.74 -15.62
C ARG A 170 9.09 -11.05 -15.89
N ASP A 171 9.71 -11.92 -16.69
CA ASP A 171 9.23 -13.29 -16.95
C ASP A 171 9.37 -14.18 -15.70
#